data_AF-A0A8J3SFU2-F1
#
_entry.id   AF-A0A8J3SFU2-F1
#
_cell.length_a   1.000
_cell.length_b   1.000
_cell.length_c   1.000
_cell.angle_alpha   90.00
_cell.angle_beta   90.00
_cell.angle_gamma   90.00
#
_symmetry.space_group_name_H-M   'P 1'
#
loop_
_entity.id
_entity.type
_entity.pdbx_description
1 polymer ?
#
loop_
_entity_poly.entity_id
_entity_poly.type
_entity_poly.pdbx_seq_one_letter_code
_entity_poly.pdbx_strand_id
1 'polypeptide(L)'
;MTGRFSTHGVVFDGDVVIKTYASWDRGEPRREWELLTLLNEHAPDLAAVPVRAELTALPPRVVMSRLDGVPLRGRVLTGGQVGALARAVTRLRTAIPASVLAMVPPAPGGGGTAAAPAKAHAQTARPPDCGAGGVLASARRGGCWSCWAETP
;
A
#
# COMPACT_ATOMS: atom_id res chain seq x y z
N MET A 1 4.89 -6.16 25.75
CA MET A 1 4.61 -7.37 24.95
C MET A 1 3.56 -7.04 23.89
N THR A 2 3.98 -6.66 22.67
CA THR A 2 3.03 -6.49 21.55
C THR A 2 2.88 -7.82 20.83
N GLY A 3 1.84 -8.58 21.16
CA GLY A 3 1.51 -9.83 20.49
C GLY A 3 1.34 -9.61 18.99
N ARG A 4 2.13 -10.32 18.17
CA ARG A 4 1.97 -10.33 16.72
C ARG A 4 0.71 -11.13 16.38
N PHE A 5 -0.37 -10.45 16.06
CA PHE A 5 -1.44 -11.02 15.26
C PHE A 5 -0.94 -11.17 13.82
N SER A 6 -0.07 -12.16 13.59
CA SER A 6 0.35 -12.53 12.23
C SER A 6 -0.25 -13.89 11.92
N THR A 7 -1.10 -13.95 10.91
CA THR A 7 -1.63 -15.19 10.34
C THR A 7 -0.58 -15.98 9.55
N HIS A 8 0.68 -15.55 9.59
CA HIS A 8 1.82 -16.11 8.85
C HIS A 8 3.10 -15.99 9.71
N GLY A 9 4.07 -16.88 9.50
CA GLY A 9 5.39 -16.76 10.14
C GLY A 9 6.21 -15.66 9.46
N VAL A 10 6.90 -14.84 10.24
CA VAL A 10 7.83 -13.83 9.73
C VAL A 10 9.15 -13.95 10.46
N VAL A 11 10.20 -14.30 9.72
CA VAL A 11 11.58 -14.38 10.20
C VAL A 11 12.39 -13.23 9.59
N PHE A 12 13.22 -12.60 10.41
CA PHE A 12 14.18 -11.59 9.97
C PHE A 12 15.56 -12.24 10.03
N ASP A 13 16.25 -12.25 8.89
CA ASP A 13 17.57 -12.87 8.76
C ASP A 13 18.50 -11.84 8.08
N GLY A 14 19.28 -11.13 8.89
CA GLY A 14 20.08 -9.99 8.43
C GLY A 14 19.22 -8.96 7.66
N ASP A 15 19.58 -8.79 6.38
CA ASP A 15 19.00 -7.83 5.44
C ASP A 15 17.81 -8.40 4.66
N VAL A 16 17.33 -9.60 5.01
CA VAL A 16 16.14 -10.21 4.39
C VAL A 16 15.05 -10.53 5.40
N VAL A 17 13.83 -10.57 4.89
CA VAL A 17 12.62 -10.99 5.59
C VAL A 17 12.04 -12.20 4.88
N ILE A 18 11.78 -13.25 5.63
CA ILE A 18 11.17 -14.49 5.15
C ILE A 18 9.74 -14.55 5.67
N LYS A 19 8.77 -14.48 4.76
CA LYS A 19 7.36 -14.67 5.06
C LYS A 19 6.95 -16.10 4.71
N THR A 20 6.48 -16.83 5.70
CA THR A 20 6.02 -18.22 5.58
C THR A 20 4.52 -18.28 5.80
N TYR A 21 3.75 -18.80 4.85
CA TYR A 21 2.30 -18.71 4.91
C TYR A 21 1.69 -19.93 5.60
N ALA A 22 0.82 -19.71 6.59
CA ALA A 22 0.13 -20.80 7.28
C ALA A 22 -1.15 -21.26 6.55
N SER A 23 -1.77 -20.37 5.76
CA SER A 23 -2.86 -20.66 4.83
C SER A 23 -2.70 -19.80 3.57
N TRP A 24 -3.16 -20.32 2.42
CA TRP A 24 -2.95 -19.67 1.12
C TRP A 24 -4.02 -20.03 0.09
N ASP A 25 -5.24 -20.36 0.55
CA ASP A 25 -6.35 -20.80 -0.32
C ASP A 25 -6.76 -19.74 -1.35
N ARG A 26 -6.36 -18.47 -1.16
CA ARG A 26 -6.63 -17.37 -2.10
C ARG A 26 -5.40 -16.97 -2.89
N GLY A 27 -4.35 -17.79 -2.92
CA GLY A 27 -3.12 -17.51 -3.66
C GLY A 27 -2.34 -16.31 -3.12
N GLU A 28 -2.42 -16.04 -1.81
CA GLU A 28 -1.67 -14.96 -1.13
C GLU A 28 -0.16 -14.93 -1.49
N PRO A 29 0.59 -16.05 -1.48
CA PRO A 29 2.03 -16.03 -1.79
C PRO A 29 2.33 -15.56 -3.20
N ARG A 30 1.54 -16.02 -4.18
CA ARG A 30 1.69 -15.64 -5.59
C ARG A 30 1.41 -14.15 -5.80
N ARG A 31 0.29 -13.66 -5.24
CA ARG A 31 -0.09 -12.25 -5.37
C ARG A 31 0.94 -11.31 -4.74
N GLU A 32 1.50 -11.69 -3.59
CA GLU A 32 2.54 -10.90 -2.94
C GLU A 32 3.82 -10.89 -3.75
N TRP A 33 4.25 -12.03 -4.30
CA TRP A 33 5.39 -12.11 -5.19
C TRP A 33 5.22 -11.27 -6.46
N GLU A 34 4.07 -11.37 -7.13
CA GLU A 34 3.74 -10.60 -8.33
C GLU A 34 3.74 -9.10 -8.04
N LEU A 35 3.10 -8.67 -6.94
CA LEU A 35 3.06 -7.26 -6.57
C LEU A 35 4.45 -6.71 -6.24
N LEU A 36 5.27 -7.44 -5.48
CA LEU A 36 6.64 -7.01 -5.17
C LEU A 36 7.50 -6.91 -6.44
N THR A 37 7.32 -7.83 -7.39
CA THR A 37 8.01 -7.80 -8.68
C THR A 37 7.63 -6.56 -9.49
N LEU A 38 6.33 -6.28 -9.62
CA LEU A 38 5.84 -5.11 -10.34
C LEU A 38 6.26 -3.79 -9.69
N LEU A 39 6.27 -3.73 -8.36
CA LEU A 39 6.73 -2.53 -7.64
C LEU A 39 8.23 -2.34 -7.78
N ASN A 40 9.02 -3.41 -7.76
CA ASN A 40 10.46 -3.32 -7.99
C ASN A 40 10.78 -2.80 -9.41
N GLU A 41 9.99 -3.20 -10.41
CA GLU A 41 10.16 -2.76 -11.80
C GLU A 41 9.69 -1.31 -12.03
N HIS A 42 8.49 -0.96 -11.55
CA HIS A 42 7.85 0.32 -11.91
C HIS A 42 7.95 1.39 -10.82
N ALA A 43 8.30 1.02 -9.59
CA ALA A 43 8.38 1.91 -8.44
C ALA A 43 9.55 1.53 -7.51
N PRO A 44 10.80 1.54 -8.01
CA PRO A 44 11.95 1.23 -7.17
C PRO A 44 11.94 2.13 -5.91
N ASP A 45 12.43 1.53 -4.82
CA ASP A 45 12.50 2.11 -3.47
C ASP A 45 11.15 2.36 -2.77
N LEU A 46 10.03 1.91 -3.35
CA LEU A 46 8.71 2.07 -2.73
C LEU A 46 8.30 0.87 -1.86
N ALA A 47 8.86 -0.30 -2.12
CA ALA A 47 8.57 -1.54 -1.42
C ALA A 47 9.84 -2.36 -1.18
N ALA A 48 9.71 -3.46 -0.44
CA ALA A 48 10.80 -4.42 -0.29
C ALA A 48 11.20 -4.99 -1.65
N VAL A 49 12.49 -5.18 -1.87
CA VAL A 49 13.03 -5.79 -3.09
C VAL A 49 12.72 -7.29 -3.04
N PRO A 50 12.07 -7.88 -4.06
CA PRO A 50 11.86 -9.32 -4.13
C PRO A 50 13.22 -10.03 -4.31
N VAL A 51 13.52 -11.01 -3.45
CA VAL A 51 14.77 -11.78 -3.54
C VAL A 51 14.51 -13.15 -4.17
N ARG A 52 13.53 -13.90 -3.66
CA ARG A 52 13.14 -15.22 -4.17
C ARG A 52 11.78 -15.64 -3.63
N ALA A 53 11.09 -16.54 -4.32
CA ALA A 53 9.87 -17.17 -3.84
C ALA A 53 9.90 -18.69 -4.00
N GLU A 54 9.40 -19.38 -2.99
CA GLU A 54 9.15 -20.83 -2.97
C GLU A 54 7.63 -21.04 -2.98
N LEU A 55 6.97 -20.73 -4.11
CA LEU A 55 5.50 -20.71 -4.20
C LEU A 55 4.85 -22.10 -4.12
N THR A 56 5.61 -23.16 -4.43
CA THR A 56 5.15 -24.56 -4.41
C THR A 56 5.64 -25.32 -3.17
N ALA A 57 6.40 -24.69 -2.28
CA ALA A 57 6.82 -25.31 -1.03
C ALA A 57 5.64 -25.47 -0.06
N LEU A 58 5.81 -26.36 0.93
CA LEU A 58 4.81 -26.64 1.96
C LEU A 58 5.45 -26.44 3.36
N PRO A 59 5.17 -25.32 4.05
CA PRO A 59 4.39 -24.15 3.61
C PRO A 59 5.15 -23.27 2.59
N PRO A 60 4.44 -22.52 1.72
CA PRO A 60 5.06 -21.64 0.74
C PRO A 60 5.74 -20.44 1.41
N ARG A 61 6.75 -19.88 0.73
CA ARG A 61 7.58 -18.80 1.28
C ARG A 61 7.87 -17.71 0.27
N VAL A 62 7.91 -16.47 0.73
CA VAL A 62 8.42 -15.32 -0.01
C VAL A 62 9.55 -14.69 0.78
N VAL A 63 10.68 -14.45 0.12
CA VAL A 63 11.85 -13.79 0.68
C VAL A 63 12.03 -12.45 -0.02
N MET A 64 12.16 -11.40 0.78
CA MET A 64 12.25 -10.01 0.32
C MET A 64 13.29 -9.25 1.15
N SER A 65 13.80 -8.14 0.64
CA SER A 65 14.71 -7.30 1.43
C SER A 65 14.01 -6.77 2.68
N ARG A 66 14.81 -6.52 3.71
CA ARG A 66 14.34 -5.84 4.90
C ARG A 66 14.17 -4.35 4.58
N LEU A 67 13.03 -3.80 4.98
CA LEU A 67 12.82 -2.35 4.98
C LEU A 67 13.38 -1.77 6.27
N ASP A 68 14.32 -0.84 6.11
CA ASP A 68 14.83 -0.06 7.23
C ASP A 68 13.80 0.96 7.70
N GLY A 69 13.86 1.27 8.99
CA GLY A 69 13.05 2.31 9.61
C GLY A 69 12.19 1.81 10.77
N VAL A 70 11.28 2.67 11.19
CA VAL A 70 10.47 2.46 12.39
C VAL A 70 8.99 2.39 12.01
N PRO A 71 8.24 1.39 12.48
CA PRO A 71 6.80 1.31 12.22
C PRO A 71 6.06 2.58 12.66
N LEU A 72 5.18 3.07 11.78
CA LEU A 72 4.37 4.27 12.05
C LEU A 72 3.12 3.98 12.92
N ARG A 73 2.73 2.70 13.06
CA ARG A 73 1.52 2.31 13.80
C ARG A 73 1.61 2.75 15.26
N GLY A 74 0.53 3.40 15.74
CA GLY A 74 0.41 3.84 17.13
C GLY A 74 1.23 5.08 17.48
N ARG A 75 1.75 5.81 16.48
CA ARG A 75 2.53 7.03 16.68
C ARG A 75 1.79 8.25 16.15
N VAL A 76 1.97 9.38 16.84
CA VAL A 76 1.60 10.70 16.30
C VAL A 76 2.60 11.05 15.20
N LEU A 77 2.08 11.38 14.01
CA LEU A 77 2.91 11.71 12.85
C LEU A 77 3.08 13.21 12.72
N THR A 78 4.29 13.63 12.36
CA THR A 78 4.54 15.03 11.96
C THR A 78 3.90 15.34 10.61
N GLY A 79 3.66 16.62 10.31
CA GLY A 79 3.15 17.04 9.00
C GLY A 79 4.02 16.57 7.83
N GLY A 80 5.36 16.57 8.01
CA GLY A 80 6.30 16.03 7.02
C GLY A 80 6.13 14.53 6.76
N GLN A 81 5.92 13.73 7.82
CA GLN A 81 5.67 12.29 7.70
C GLN A 81 4.32 11.99 7.03
N VAL A 82 3.28 12.76 7.35
CA VAL A 82 1.97 12.64 6.69
C VAL A 82 2.11 12.97 5.19
N GLY A 83 2.84 14.04 4.86
CA GLY A 83 3.11 14.41 3.47
C GLY A 83 3.92 13.34 2.72
N ALA A 84 4.93 12.75 3.35
CA ALA A 84 5.71 11.66 2.78
C ALA A 84 4.87 10.40 2.54
N LEU A 85 4.03 10.02 3.52
CA LEU A 85 3.10 8.90 3.39
C LEU A 85 2.11 9.12 2.25
N ALA A 86 1.53 10.32 2.14
CA ALA A 86 0.62 10.66 1.05
C ALA A 86 1.30 10.50 -0.32
N ARG A 87 2.52 11.00 -0.49
CA ARG A 87 3.30 10.81 -1.73
C ARG A 87 3.59 9.34 -2.02
N ALA A 88 3.99 8.57 -1.01
CA ALA A 88 4.25 7.13 -1.16
C ALA A 88 2.99 6.36 -1.60
N VAL A 89 1.84 6.63 -0.98
CA VAL A 89 0.56 6.00 -1.36
C VAL A 89 0.10 6.44 -2.76
N THR A 90 0.29 7.70 -3.13
CA THR A 90 0.01 8.16 -4.49
C THR A 90 0.88 7.41 -5.50
N ARG A 91 2.20 7.37 -5.28
CA ARG A 91 3.12 6.60 -6.14
C ARG A 91 2.70 5.15 -6.23
N LEU A 92 2.36 4.49 -5.11
CA LEU A 92 1.94 3.09 -5.08
C LEU A 92 0.74 2.83 -5.99
N ARG A 93 -0.22 3.77 -6.02
CA ARG A 93 -1.46 3.64 -6.79
C ARG A 93 -1.31 3.97 -8.27
N THR A 94 -0.27 4.72 -8.65
CA THR A 94 -0.13 5.23 -10.03
C THR A 94 1.11 4.74 -10.76
N ALA A 95 2.02 4.04 -10.08
CA ALA A 95 3.30 3.66 -10.69
C ALA A 95 3.19 2.53 -11.71
N ILE A 96 2.29 1.57 -11.49
CA ILE A 96 2.11 0.45 -12.41
C ILE A 96 1.16 0.88 -13.54
N PRO A 97 1.58 0.80 -14.81
CA PRO A 97 0.72 1.15 -15.94
C PRO A 97 -0.57 0.32 -15.96
N ALA A 98 -1.68 0.94 -16.33
CA ALA A 98 -2.99 0.27 -16.37
C ALA A 98 -3.00 -0.94 -17.33
N SER A 99 -2.25 -0.89 -18.42
CA SER A 99 -2.06 -2.01 -19.36
C SER A 99 -1.38 -3.21 -18.70
N VAL A 100 -0.42 -2.98 -17.82
CA VAL A 100 0.26 -4.03 -17.06
C VAL A 100 -0.67 -4.61 -15.99
N LEU A 101 -1.41 -3.75 -15.28
CA LEU A 101 -2.40 -4.20 -14.28
C LEU A 101 -3.52 -5.05 -14.91
N ALA A 102 -3.92 -4.77 -16.15
CA ALA A 102 -4.94 -5.55 -16.86
C ALA A 102 -4.51 -7.01 -17.13
N MET A 103 -3.21 -7.31 -17.09
CA MET A 103 -2.68 -8.67 -17.27
C MET A 103 -2.61 -9.45 -15.95
N VAL A 104 -2.75 -8.78 -14.80
CA VAL A 104 -2.71 -9.44 -13.48
C VAL A 104 -4.05 -10.11 -13.21
N PRO A 105 -4.09 -11.42 -12.87
CA PRO A 105 -5.34 -12.10 -12.57
C PRO A 105 -6.10 -11.41 -11.43
N PRO A 106 -7.44 -11.27 -11.55
CA PRO A 106 -8.23 -10.69 -10.48
C PRO A 106 -8.15 -11.53 -9.20
N ALA A 107 -8.17 -10.86 -8.04
CA ALA A 107 -8.16 -11.54 -6.76
C ALA A 107 -9.38 -12.46 -6.60
N PRO A 108 -9.20 -13.72 -6.11
CA PRO A 108 -10.32 -14.61 -5.82
C PRO A 108 -11.27 -13.95 -4.80
N GLY A 109 -12.56 -13.86 -5.14
CA GLY A 109 -13.60 -13.22 -4.31
C GLY A 109 -14.00 -11.80 -4.73
N GLY A 110 -13.35 -11.22 -5.74
CA GLY A 110 -13.90 -10.06 -6.45
C GLY A 110 -14.98 -10.54 -7.41
N GLY A 111 -16.26 -10.27 -7.11
CA GLY A 111 -17.38 -10.61 -7.99
C GLY A 111 -17.09 -10.18 -9.44
N GLY A 112 -17.13 -11.14 -10.35
CA GLY A 112 -16.85 -10.91 -11.77
C GLY A 112 -17.88 -9.98 -12.39
N THR A 113 -17.40 -8.93 -13.03
CA THR A 113 -17.72 -8.46 -14.39
C THR A 113 -16.99 -7.14 -14.60
N ALA A 114 -16.51 -6.91 -15.82
CA ALA A 114 -15.80 -5.71 -16.23
C ALA A 114 -16.64 -4.44 -15.99
N ALA A 115 -16.41 -3.78 -14.86
CA ALA A 115 -16.66 -2.36 -14.65
C ALA A 115 -15.87 -1.91 -13.41
N ALA A 116 -14.83 -1.12 -13.62
CA ALA A 116 -14.21 -0.33 -12.55
C ALA A 116 -14.11 1.12 -13.02
N PRO A 117 -14.21 2.14 -12.14
CA PRO A 117 -14.67 2.11 -10.74
C PRO A 117 -15.60 3.28 -10.37
N ALA A 118 -16.67 3.02 -9.61
CA ALA A 118 -17.42 4.08 -8.94
C ALA A 118 -18.04 3.58 -7.64
N LYS A 119 -17.23 3.12 -6.67
CA LYS A 119 -17.66 2.85 -5.28
C LYS A 119 -16.47 2.60 -4.34
N ALA A 120 -15.54 3.55 -4.28
CA ALA A 120 -14.56 3.62 -3.18
C ALA A 120 -14.18 5.06 -2.76
N HIS A 121 -14.90 6.08 -3.25
CA HIS A 121 -14.67 7.49 -2.90
C HIS A 121 -15.61 8.02 -1.80
N ALA A 122 -16.64 7.27 -1.40
CA ALA A 122 -17.65 7.77 -0.46
C ALA A 122 -17.23 7.68 1.02
N GLN A 123 -16.26 6.83 1.39
CA GLN A 123 -15.84 6.70 2.80
C GLN A 123 -14.77 7.73 3.23
N THR A 124 -14.15 8.43 2.29
CA THR A 124 -13.21 9.53 2.57
C THR A 124 -13.86 10.91 2.48
N ALA A 125 -15.16 10.98 2.15
CA ALA A 125 -15.92 12.23 2.01
C ALA A 125 -16.66 12.63 3.29
N ARG A 126 -16.39 12.00 4.43
CA ARG A 126 -16.81 12.54 5.72
C ARG A 126 -15.75 13.54 6.17
N PRO A 127 -16.00 14.86 6.12
CA PRO A 127 -15.03 15.82 6.62
C PRO A 127 -14.75 15.53 8.11
N PRO A 128 -13.48 15.58 8.54
CA PRO A 128 -13.20 15.64 9.97
C PRO A 128 -13.87 16.89 10.52
N ASP A 129 -14.51 16.76 11.67
CA ASP A 129 -15.04 17.90 12.41
C ASP A 129 -13.85 18.75 12.84
N CYS A 130 -13.57 19.81 12.08
CA CYS A 130 -12.51 20.76 12.39
C CYS A 130 -13.00 21.61 13.56
N GLY A 131 -12.70 21.16 14.78
CA GLY A 131 -12.78 22.00 15.96
C GLY A 131 -12.07 23.33 15.67
N ALA A 132 -12.80 24.43 15.88
CA ALA A 132 -12.33 25.78 15.60
C ALA A 132 -11.02 26.07 16.35
N GLY A 133 -9.92 26.29 15.63
CA GLY A 133 -8.66 26.69 16.24
C GLY A 133 -7.43 26.58 15.33
N GLY A 134 -7.25 27.57 14.46
CA GLY A 134 -5.92 28.13 14.15
C GLY A 134 -4.93 27.33 13.26
N VAL A 135 -4.84 27.79 12.00
CA VAL A 135 -3.64 27.94 11.16
C VAL A 135 -2.90 26.67 10.70
N LEU A 136 -3.12 26.28 9.43
CA LEU A 136 -2.07 26.13 8.41
C LEU A 136 -2.70 25.95 7.02
N ALA A 137 -2.56 26.98 6.19
CA ALA A 137 -2.89 26.96 4.77
C ALA A 137 -1.62 26.75 3.92
N SER A 138 -1.86 26.18 2.73
CA SER A 138 -0.92 25.89 1.61
C SER A 138 -0.09 24.60 1.74
N ALA A 139 -0.03 23.69 0.77
CA ALA A 139 -0.57 23.65 -0.59
C ALA A 139 -0.85 22.18 -0.98
N ARG A 140 -2.02 21.92 -1.56
CA ARG A 140 -2.31 20.74 -2.38
C ARG A 140 -2.45 21.19 -3.84
N ARG A 141 -1.65 20.61 -4.73
CA ARG A 141 -2.01 20.35 -6.13
C ARG A 141 -1.90 18.82 -6.30
N GLY A 142 -2.85 18.09 -6.87
CA GLY A 142 -4.05 18.50 -7.58
C GLY A 142 -5.16 17.46 -7.51
N GLY A 143 -6.34 17.87 -7.97
CA GLY A 143 -7.52 17.03 -8.15
C GLY A 143 -8.83 17.73 -7.80
N CYS A 144 -9.22 18.74 -8.60
CA CYS A 144 -10.52 19.43 -8.72
C CYS A 144 -11.17 20.05 -7.45
N TRP A 145 -11.40 21.37 -7.30
CA TRP A 145 -11.82 22.49 -8.18
C TRP A 145 -13.34 22.73 -8.17
N SER A 146 -13.83 23.47 -7.17
CA SER A 146 -14.94 24.41 -7.33
C SER A 146 -15.03 25.31 -6.08
N CYS A 147 -14.98 26.62 -6.34
CA CYS A 147 -15.16 27.74 -5.40
C CYS A 147 -13.93 28.01 -4.49
N TRP A 148 -13.35 29.21 -4.42
CA TRP A 148 -13.97 30.52 -4.37
C TRP A 148 -13.14 31.63 -5.02
N ALA A 149 -13.88 32.59 -5.54
CA ALA A 149 -13.45 33.86 -6.10
C ALA A 149 -13.38 34.95 -5.02
N GLU A 150 -12.73 36.05 -5.43
CA GLU A 150 -12.84 37.43 -4.94
C GLU A 150 -12.06 37.83 -3.67
N THR A 151 -10.93 38.49 -3.95
CA THR A 151 -10.28 39.55 -3.19
C THR A 151 -11.22 40.74 -2.93
N PRO A 152 -10.95 41.51 -1.88
CA PRO A 152 -10.36 42.83 -2.14
C PRO A 152 -8.89 42.91 -1.70
#